data_AF-A0A7Z8Q9V8-F1
#
_entry.id   AF-A0A7Z8Q9V8-F1
#
_cell.length_a   1.000
_cell.length_b   1.000
_cell.length_c   1.000
_cell.angle_alpha   90.00
_cell.angle_beta   90.00
_cell.angle_gamma   90.00
#
_symmetry.space_group_name_H-M   'P 1'
#
loop_
_entity.id
_entity.type
_entity.pdbx_description
1 polymer ?
#
loop_
_entity_poly.entity_id
_entity_poly.type
_entity_poly.pdbx_seq_one_letter_code
_entity_poly.pdbx_strand_id
1 'polypeptide(L)'
;KSGNRQRLILGFNSPFYPNVLVSTSVFQEGVNLHLQCRKVHHYGIAGSPGNNEQRVGRVDRLFGKVNELLKVDGLAELEINYPFLKSSVDEDQVASFIARKFQVEDRMDNCTQSSFDKSVELTRENWHDFLRKPITTTGKELSVKDPYEATFDSLMPQYSYVPFESHDSLDVTNHIASLFGEILDATDDILYGIKENKHNPNAIFLIDPAVRHNDISRRQPVLVEQHFSAKFSALVKGTVYYVSFTSPLASKENLNNSGGDYESHLFSLAKKITRRCPLVRIVINEDAQYSHFYLHARVDLPIFVGSGYLSMLSKNELNIAFQQLKVFSDQFELGLFEGKQDLTVPQSLKILETELKRSEDF
;
A
#
# COMPACT_ATOMS: atom_id res chain seq x y z
N LYS A 1 12.91 -7.91 -4.74
CA LYS A 1 12.20 -9.22 -4.76
C LYS A 1 11.24 -9.44 -3.57
N SER A 2 11.21 -8.61 -2.52
CA SER A 2 10.30 -8.78 -1.35
C SER A 2 8.88 -8.19 -1.49
N GLY A 3 8.70 -7.17 -2.35
CA GLY A 3 7.43 -6.44 -2.45
C GLY A 3 6.22 -7.29 -2.89
N ASN A 4 6.41 -8.22 -3.83
CA ASN A 4 5.32 -9.10 -4.29
C ASN A 4 4.83 -10.06 -3.20
N ARG A 5 5.73 -10.55 -2.34
CA ARG A 5 5.40 -11.45 -1.23
C ARG A 5 4.50 -10.75 -0.21
N GLN A 6 4.87 -9.53 0.17
CA GLN A 6 4.12 -8.74 1.14
C GLN A 6 2.74 -8.34 0.60
N ARG A 7 2.65 -7.97 -0.68
CA ARG A 7 1.37 -7.67 -1.34
C ARG A 7 0.42 -8.87 -1.33
N LEU A 8 0.92 -10.08 -1.59
CA LEU A 8 0.10 -11.30 -1.57
C LEU A 8 -0.42 -11.65 -0.17
N ILE A 9 0.43 -11.50 0.86
CA ILE A 9 0.03 -11.72 2.25
C ILE A 9 -1.04 -10.70 2.67
N LEU A 10 -0.85 -9.42 2.32
CA LEU A 10 -1.80 -8.35 2.62
C LEU A 10 -3.14 -8.59 1.90
N GLY A 11 -3.10 -8.93 0.61
CA GLY A 11 -4.29 -9.25 -0.15
C GLY A 11 -5.05 -10.45 0.43
N PHE A 12 -4.35 -11.53 0.77
CA PHE A 12 -4.97 -12.74 1.33
C PHE A 12 -5.56 -12.54 2.73
N ASN A 13 -5.01 -11.61 3.53
CA ASN A 13 -5.58 -11.25 4.83
C ASN A 13 -6.66 -10.15 4.76
N SER A 14 -7.00 -9.68 3.57
CA SER A 14 -8.08 -8.74 3.33
C SER A 14 -9.37 -9.49 2.94
N PRO A 15 -10.57 -8.89 3.07
CA PRO A 15 -11.81 -9.52 2.59
C PRO A 15 -11.92 -9.57 1.05
N PHE A 16 -10.89 -9.11 0.33
CA PHE A 16 -10.82 -9.11 -1.12
C PHE A 16 -9.90 -10.22 -1.65
N TYR A 17 -9.88 -10.41 -2.97
CA TYR A 17 -9.05 -11.43 -3.60
C TYR A 17 -7.56 -11.28 -3.27
N PRO A 18 -6.80 -12.39 -3.18
CA PRO A 18 -7.20 -13.76 -3.53
C PRO A 18 -7.84 -14.54 -2.39
N ASN A 19 -8.81 -15.41 -2.71
CA ASN A 19 -9.43 -16.34 -1.74
C ASN A 19 -8.59 -17.60 -1.48
N VAL A 20 -7.62 -17.89 -2.35
CA VAL A 20 -6.73 -19.06 -2.27
C VAL A 20 -5.30 -18.61 -2.43
N LEU A 21 -4.44 -18.96 -1.48
CA LEU A 21 -3.00 -18.73 -1.53
C LEU A 21 -2.28 -20.07 -1.66
N VAL A 22 -1.66 -20.29 -2.83
CA VAL A 22 -0.81 -21.46 -3.08
C VAL A 22 0.65 -21.07 -2.85
N SER A 23 1.37 -21.86 -2.06
CA SER A 23 2.79 -21.63 -1.84
C SER A 23 3.56 -22.89 -1.49
N THR A 24 4.86 -22.83 -1.74
CA THR A 24 5.85 -23.85 -1.37
C THR A 24 6.54 -23.45 -0.06
N SER A 25 7.80 -23.83 0.14
CA SER A 25 8.61 -23.50 1.32
C SER A 25 8.86 -22.00 1.54
N VAL A 26 8.43 -21.14 0.64
CA VAL A 26 8.71 -19.69 0.66
C VAL A 26 8.02 -18.96 1.84
N PHE A 27 6.96 -19.52 2.41
CA PHE A 27 6.25 -18.97 3.58
C PHE A 27 6.56 -19.67 4.91
N GLN A 28 7.69 -20.38 5.01
CA GLN A 28 8.02 -21.15 6.22
C GLN A 28 8.18 -20.27 7.48
N GLU A 29 8.65 -19.03 7.35
CA GLU A 29 8.96 -18.15 8.49
C GLU A 29 8.23 -16.81 8.46
N GLY A 30 7.76 -16.39 9.65
CA GLY A 30 7.42 -15.00 9.98
C GLY A 30 6.12 -14.45 9.37
N VAL A 31 5.17 -15.29 8.96
CA VAL A 31 3.93 -14.82 8.31
C VAL A 31 2.66 -15.15 9.10
N ASN A 32 1.68 -14.26 8.98
CA ASN A 32 0.35 -14.39 9.55
C ASN A 32 -0.64 -14.59 8.41
N LEU A 33 -1.38 -15.70 8.41
CA LEU A 33 -2.41 -16.00 7.41
C LEU A 33 -3.78 -16.30 8.04
N HIS A 34 -3.88 -16.15 9.36
CA HIS A 34 -5.03 -16.53 10.17
C HIS A 34 -6.25 -15.61 10.02
N LEU A 35 -6.10 -14.38 9.54
CA LEU A 35 -7.16 -13.37 9.57
C LEU A 35 -8.36 -13.73 8.68
N GLN A 36 -8.10 -14.26 7.49
CA GLN A 36 -9.16 -14.62 6.52
C GLN A 36 -9.07 -16.09 6.08
N CYS A 37 -8.33 -16.94 6.81
CA CYS A 37 -8.16 -18.34 6.48
C CYS A 37 -8.69 -19.26 7.59
N ARG A 38 -9.42 -20.30 7.18
CA ARG A 38 -9.90 -21.39 8.05
C ARG A 38 -9.73 -22.79 7.43
N LYS A 39 -9.04 -22.87 6.29
CA LYS A 39 -8.80 -24.12 5.56
C LYS A 39 -7.37 -24.19 5.05
N VAL A 40 -6.70 -25.31 5.29
CA VAL A 40 -5.33 -25.55 4.84
C VAL A 40 -5.28 -26.89 4.11
N HIS A 41 -4.64 -26.91 2.94
CA HIS A 41 -4.39 -28.13 2.18
C HIS A 41 -2.88 -28.37 2.08
N HIS A 42 -2.41 -29.48 2.65
CA HIS A 42 -1.01 -29.88 2.60
C HIS A 42 -0.76 -30.84 1.45
N TYR A 43 -0.42 -30.27 0.28
CA TYR A 43 0.08 -31.05 -0.85
C TYR A 43 1.53 -31.46 -0.60
N GLY A 44 1.76 -32.76 -0.43
CA GLY A 44 3.06 -33.32 -0.05
C GLY A 44 3.35 -33.21 1.45
N ILE A 45 4.27 -34.05 1.92
CA ILE A 45 4.55 -34.21 3.35
C ILE A 45 5.66 -33.25 3.80
N ALA A 46 5.47 -32.64 4.97
CA ALA A 46 6.53 -31.83 5.57
C ALA A 46 7.71 -32.71 6.00
N GLY A 47 8.94 -32.19 5.89
CA GLY A 47 10.14 -32.96 6.27
C GLY A 47 10.20 -33.40 7.74
N SER A 48 9.34 -32.85 8.61
CA SER A 48 9.13 -33.30 9.99
C SER A 48 7.74 -32.89 10.51
N PRO A 49 7.21 -33.57 11.54
CA PRO A 49 5.98 -33.14 12.22
C PRO A 49 6.02 -31.70 12.73
N GLY A 50 7.15 -31.28 13.32
CA GLY A 50 7.32 -29.90 13.78
C GLY A 50 7.26 -28.86 12.65
N ASN A 51 7.79 -29.18 11.47
CA ASN A 51 7.67 -28.31 10.30
C ASN A 51 6.22 -28.20 9.81
N ASN A 52 5.43 -29.27 9.91
CA ASN A 52 4.00 -29.20 9.61
C ASN A 52 3.27 -28.34 10.64
N GLU A 53 3.57 -28.53 11.92
CA GLU A 53 2.91 -27.78 12.99
C GLU A 53 3.19 -26.28 12.90
N GLN A 54 4.43 -25.89 12.58
CA GLN A 54 4.76 -24.49 12.30
C GLN A 54 4.01 -23.92 11.09
N ARG A 55 3.64 -24.75 10.10
CA ARG A 55 2.83 -24.32 8.94
C ARG A 55 1.36 -24.13 9.33
N VAL A 56 0.80 -25.06 10.10
CA VAL A 56 -0.57 -24.98 10.62
C VAL A 56 -0.71 -23.78 11.55
N GLY A 57 0.24 -23.54 12.46
CA GLY A 57 0.28 -22.39 13.37
C GLY A 57 0.43 -21.00 12.70
N ARG A 58 0.50 -20.93 11.37
CA ARG A 58 0.34 -19.66 10.62
C ARG A 58 -1.12 -19.25 10.48
N VAL A 59 -2.02 -20.22 10.54
CA VAL A 59 -3.48 -20.09 10.44
C VAL A 59 -4.13 -20.34 11.80
N ASP A 60 -3.66 -21.33 12.56
CA ASP A 60 -4.13 -21.59 13.90
C ASP A 60 -3.57 -20.56 14.89
N ARG A 61 -4.28 -19.44 15.05
CA ARG A 61 -3.90 -18.33 15.92
C ARG A 61 -5.12 -17.68 16.55
N LEU A 62 -4.94 -17.17 17.76
CA LEU A 62 -5.90 -16.29 18.42
C LEU A 62 -6.22 -15.08 17.52
N PHE A 63 -7.46 -14.61 17.60
CA PHE A 63 -7.98 -13.50 16.79
C PHE A 63 -8.02 -13.76 15.27
N GLY A 64 -7.89 -15.02 14.83
CA GLY A 64 -8.09 -15.41 13.43
C GLY A 64 -9.54 -15.65 13.04
N LYS A 65 -9.75 -16.01 11.78
CA LYS A 65 -11.07 -16.24 11.17
C LYS A 65 -11.91 -17.27 11.92
N VAL A 66 -11.27 -18.34 12.39
CA VAL A 66 -11.94 -19.40 13.15
C VAL A 66 -12.47 -18.85 14.48
N ASN A 67 -11.70 -17.99 15.16
CA ASN A 67 -12.12 -17.37 16.42
C ASN A 67 -13.28 -16.38 16.21
N GLU A 68 -13.28 -15.62 15.11
CA GLU A 68 -14.41 -14.75 14.76
C GLU A 68 -15.69 -15.56 14.53
N LEU A 69 -15.60 -16.64 13.75
CA LEU A 69 -16.74 -17.54 13.51
C LEU A 69 -17.22 -18.19 14.80
N LEU A 70 -16.31 -18.62 15.68
CA LEU A 70 -16.65 -19.20 16.97
C LEU A 70 -17.44 -18.23 17.85
N LYS A 71 -17.11 -16.94 17.83
CA LYS A 71 -17.84 -15.91 18.59
C LYS A 71 -19.25 -15.66 18.07
N VAL A 72 -19.47 -15.81 16.76
CA VAL A 72 -20.76 -15.54 16.11
C VAL A 72 -21.68 -16.76 16.17
N ASP A 73 -21.16 -17.91 15.75
CA ASP A 73 -21.96 -19.12 15.53
C ASP A 73 -21.87 -20.12 16.70
N GLY A 74 -20.96 -19.89 17.66
CA GLY A 74 -20.69 -20.81 18.78
C GLY A 74 -20.01 -22.13 18.36
N LEU A 75 -19.81 -22.35 17.06
CA LEU A 75 -19.18 -23.54 16.50
C LEU A 75 -18.36 -23.15 15.27
N ALA A 76 -17.05 -23.43 15.30
CA ALA A 76 -16.16 -23.18 14.18
C ALA A 76 -15.01 -24.21 14.19
N GLU A 77 -14.52 -24.54 13.00
CA GLU A 77 -13.47 -25.54 12.80
C GLU A 77 -12.38 -25.00 11.87
N LEU A 78 -11.13 -25.37 12.16
CA LEU A 78 -9.99 -25.22 11.26
C LEU A 78 -9.82 -26.51 10.44
N GLU A 79 -10.16 -26.46 9.15
CA GLU A 79 -10.05 -27.63 8.29
C GLU A 79 -8.60 -27.82 7.82
N ILE A 80 -7.95 -28.92 8.22
CA ILE A 80 -6.60 -29.29 7.78
C ILE A 80 -6.68 -30.56 6.95
N ASN A 81 -6.39 -30.43 5.65
CA ASN A 81 -6.58 -31.48 4.67
C ASN A 81 -5.23 -32.01 4.16
N TYR A 82 -5.11 -33.33 4.06
CA TYR A 82 -3.95 -34.03 3.50
C TYR A 82 -4.39 -34.81 2.27
N PRO A 83 -4.46 -34.20 1.08
CA PRO A 83 -4.81 -34.91 -0.15
C PRO A 83 -3.73 -35.94 -0.52
N PHE A 84 -4.15 -37.14 -0.92
CA PHE A 84 -3.28 -38.22 -1.40
C PHE A 84 -3.95 -38.98 -2.55
N LEU A 85 -3.15 -39.72 -3.31
CA LEU A 85 -3.64 -40.65 -4.32
C LEU A 85 -3.90 -42.02 -3.67
N LYS A 86 -5.15 -42.49 -3.73
CA LYS A 86 -5.56 -43.77 -3.15
C LYS A 86 -4.83 -44.95 -3.82
N SER A 87 -4.45 -45.95 -3.03
CA SER A 87 -3.73 -47.15 -3.46
C SER A 87 -2.39 -46.82 -4.13
N SER A 88 -1.70 -45.81 -3.61
CA SER A 88 -0.38 -45.40 -4.08
C SER A 88 0.58 -45.20 -2.92
N VAL A 89 1.87 -45.06 -3.23
CA VAL A 89 2.90 -44.74 -2.23
C VAL A 89 2.59 -43.43 -1.49
N ASP A 90 1.87 -42.50 -2.11
CA ASP A 90 1.46 -41.24 -1.46
C ASP A 90 0.55 -41.51 -0.25
N GLU A 91 -0.34 -42.52 -0.34
CA GLU A 91 -1.21 -42.93 0.77
C GLU A 91 -0.38 -43.47 1.94
N ASP A 92 0.56 -44.38 1.68
CA ASP A 92 1.44 -44.95 2.70
C ASP A 92 2.31 -43.88 3.38
N GLN A 93 2.80 -42.92 2.60
CA GLN A 93 3.60 -41.82 3.14
C GLN A 93 2.75 -40.90 4.02
N VAL A 94 1.54 -40.53 3.61
CA VAL A 94 0.63 -39.70 4.41
C VAL A 94 0.22 -40.45 5.68
N ALA A 95 -0.15 -41.73 5.57
CA ALA A 95 -0.49 -42.60 6.69
C ALA A 95 0.64 -42.65 7.73
N SER A 96 1.86 -42.92 7.27
CA SER A 96 3.07 -42.94 8.11
C SER A 96 3.34 -41.60 8.76
N PHE A 97 3.15 -40.50 8.02
CA PHE A 97 3.39 -39.15 8.53
C PHE A 97 2.37 -38.75 9.60
N ILE A 98 1.08 -38.98 9.37
CA ILE A 98 0.00 -38.62 10.31
C ILE A 98 0.13 -39.41 11.62
N ALA A 99 0.37 -40.72 11.54
CA ALA A 99 0.61 -41.54 12.72
C ALA A 99 1.82 -41.06 13.53
N ARG A 100 2.91 -40.67 12.83
CA ARG A 100 4.10 -40.12 13.49
C ARG A 100 3.85 -38.76 14.11
N LYS A 101 3.14 -37.88 13.41
CA LYS A 101 2.76 -36.54 13.91
C LYS A 101 1.99 -36.69 15.22
N PHE A 102 1.00 -37.58 15.25
CA PHE A 102 0.21 -37.87 16.45
C PHE A 102 1.08 -38.29 17.65
N GLN A 103 2.03 -39.22 17.44
CA GLN A 103 2.93 -39.66 18.51
C GLN A 103 3.89 -38.57 18.97
N VAL A 104 4.39 -37.73 18.05
CA VAL A 104 5.31 -36.64 18.38
C VAL A 104 4.60 -35.55 19.17
N GLU A 105 3.38 -35.18 18.80
CA GLU A 105 2.54 -34.24 19.56
C GLU A 105 2.31 -34.70 20.99
N ASP A 106 1.82 -35.93 21.17
CA ASP A 106 1.56 -36.49 22.49
C ASP A 106 2.82 -36.48 23.38
N ARG A 107 3.99 -36.73 22.79
CA ARG A 107 5.28 -36.65 23.50
C ARG A 107 5.74 -35.22 23.80
N MET A 108 5.49 -34.29 22.88
CA MET A 108 5.79 -32.86 23.06
C MET A 108 4.94 -32.27 24.18
N ASP A 109 3.65 -32.60 24.24
CA ASP A 109 2.74 -32.20 25.31
C ASP A 109 3.22 -32.74 26.67
N ASN A 110 3.76 -33.96 26.68
CA ASN A 110 4.39 -34.58 27.85
C ASN A 110 5.85 -34.13 28.12
N CYS A 111 6.40 -33.21 27.32
CA CYS A 111 7.79 -32.72 27.41
C CYS A 111 8.88 -33.82 27.42
N THR A 112 8.65 -34.93 26.70
CA THR A 112 9.58 -36.07 26.63
C THR A 112 10.42 -36.04 25.34
N GLN A 113 11.72 -36.33 25.43
CA GLN A 113 12.61 -36.42 24.25
C GLN A 113 12.86 -37.88 23.85
N SER A 114 12.77 -38.19 22.56
CA SER A 114 13.09 -39.51 22.01
C SER A 114 13.84 -39.44 20.67
N SER A 115 14.51 -40.52 20.30
CA SER A 115 15.20 -40.68 19.00
C SER A 115 14.23 -40.61 17.81
N PHE A 116 14.73 -40.11 16.68
CA PHE A 116 13.97 -39.86 15.46
C PHE A 116 14.20 -40.98 14.44
N ASP A 117 13.15 -41.74 14.11
CA ASP A 117 13.17 -42.70 13.00
C ASP A 117 12.56 -42.07 11.73
N LYS A 118 13.23 -42.26 10.60
CA LYS A 118 12.84 -41.77 9.27
C LYS A 118 12.11 -42.81 8.42
N SER A 119 12.00 -44.07 8.87
CA SER A 119 11.37 -45.16 8.14
C SER A 119 9.93 -44.83 7.72
N VAL A 120 9.48 -45.32 6.56
CA VAL A 120 8.07 -45.23 6.12
C VAL A 120 7.47 -46.63 6.27
N GLU A 121 6.38 -46.73 7.01
CA GLU A 121 5.63 -47.97 7.16
C GLU A 121 4.69 -48.10 5.96
N LEU A 122 5.00 -49.04 5.08
CA LEU A 122 4.13 -49.41 3.97
C LEU A 122 3.01 -50.29 4.56
N THR A 123 1.74 -50.01 4.25
CA THR A 123 0.55 -50.80 4.67
C THR A 123 0.00 -50.59 6.10
N ARG A 124 0.09 -49.37 6.63
CA ARG A 124 -0.52 -49.06 7.94
C ARG A 124 -2.06 -49.03 7.86
N GLU A 125 -2.72 -49.99 8.49
CA GLU A 125 -4.19 -50.03 8.60
C GLU A 125 -4.74 -48.97 9.57
N ASN A 126 -5.97 -48.51 9.33
CA ASN A 126 -6.72 -47.59 10.19
C ASN A 126 -5.99 -46.27 10.54
N TRP A 127 -5.09 -45.81 9.67
CA TRP A 127 -4.30 -44.61 9.95
C TRP A 127 -5.15 -43.32 10.08
N HIS A 128 -6.36 -43.32 9.54
CA HIS A 128 -7.33 -42.23 9.65
C HIS A 128 -7.74 -41.94 11.11
N ASP A 129 -7.59 -42.91 12.02
CA ASP A 129 -7.89 -42.73 13.44
C ASP A 129 -6.88 -41.80 14.14
N PHE A 130 -5.69 -41.62 13.55
CA PHE A 130 -4.69 -40.66 14.03
C PHE A 130 -4.99 -39.21 13.60
N LEU A 131 -6.03 -38.97 12.79
CA LEU A 131 -6.47 -37.61 12.47
C LEU A 131 -7.15 -36.98 13.69
N ARG A 132 -6.75 -35.75 14.02
CA ARG A 132 -7.40 -34.95 15.05
C ARG A 132 -8.84 -34.66 14.62
N LYS A 133 -9.78 -34.80 15.57
CA LYS A 133 -11.19 -34.46 15.38
C LYS A 133 -11.53 -33.25 16.25
N PRO A 134 -12.42 -32.36 15.78
CA PRO A 134 -12.91 -31.25 16.60
C PRO A 134 -13.50 -31.78 17.91
N ILE A 135 -13.16 -31.14 19.02
CA ILE A 135 -13.77 -31.45 20.33
C ILE A 135 -15.00 -30.57 20.47
N THR A 136 -16.19 -31.16 20.41
CA THR A 136 -17.43 -30.43 20.63
C THR A 136 -17.57 -30.11 22.13
N THR A 137 -17.52 -28.82 22.49
CA THR A 137 -17.63 -28.32 23.87
C THR A 137 -19.07 -28.07 24.33
N THR A 138 -20.09 -28.33 23.51
CA THR A 138 -21.49 -28.19 23.93
C THR A 138 -21.86 -29.27 24.95
N GLY A 139 -21.85 -28.91 26.23
CA GLY A 139 -22.47 -29.68 27.31
C GLY A 139 -21.57 -30.68 28.06
N LYS A 140 -20.26 -30.71 27.81
CA LYS A 140 -19.30 -31.40 28.70
C LYS A 140 -18.44 -30.37 29.41
N GLU A 141 -18.48 -30.38 30.74
CA GLU A 141 -17.40 -29.78 31.54
C GLU A 141 -16.08 -30.37 31.03
N LEU A 142 -15.22 -29.51 30.49
CA LEU A 142 -13.84 -29.88 30.21
C LEU A 142 -13.26 -30.38 31.54
N SER A 143 -12.81 -31.65 31.58
CA SER A 143 -12.20 -32.24 32.79
C SER A 143 -10.95 -31.48 33.24
N VAL A 144 -10.39 -30.65 32.36
CA VAL A 144 -9.33 -29.69 32.63
C VAL A 144 -9.94 -28.30 32.53
N LYS A 145 -10.11 -27.64 33.68
CA LYS A 145 -10.40 -26.21 33.73
C LYS A 145 -9.21 -25.48 33.11
N ASP A 146 -9.45 -24.66 32.09
CA ASP A 146 -8.40 -23.86 31.44
C ASP A 146 -7.65 -23.04 32.52
N PRO A 147 -6.34 -23.27 32.73
CA PRO A 147 -5.57 -22.51 33.72
C PRO A 147 -5.46 -21.03 33.38
N TYR A 148 -5.75 -20.66 32.12
CA TYR A 148 -5.81 -19.29 31.62
C TYR A 148 -7.17 -18.97 31.00
N GLU A 149 -8.25 -19.45 31.63
CA GLU A 149 -9.62 -19.13 31.23
C GLU A 149 -9.72 -17.62 30.94
N ALA A 150 -10.17 -17.28 29.72
CA ALA A 150 -10.31 -15.90 29.30
C ALA A 150 -11.33 -15.20 30.21
N THR A 151 -10.82 -14.53 31.23
CA THR A 151 -11.61 -13.75 32.19
C THR A 151 -11.91 -12.42 31.53
N PHE A 152 -13.07 -12.36 30.88
CA PHE A 152 -13.65 -11.09 30.50
C PHE A 152 -14.28 -10.49 31.74
N ASP A 153 -13.46 -9.88 32.59
CA ASP A 153 -14.00 -9.00 33.64
C ASP A 153 -15.00 -8.07 32.95
N SER A 154 -16.16 -7.87 33.58
CA SER A 154 -17.18 -6.90 33.16
C SER A 154 -16.65 -5.44 33.12
N LEU A 155 -15.36 -5.27 33.43
CA LEU A 155 -14.54 -4.07 33.30
C LEU A 155 -13.85 -3.92 31.94
N MET A 156 -13.98 -4.85 31.00
CA MET A 156 -13.73 -4.52 29.59
C MET A 156 -14.70 -3.38 29.28
N PRO A 157 -14.23 -2.13 29.12
CA PRO A 157 -15.14 -1.05 28.80
C PRO A 157 -15.85 -1.52 27.54
N GLN A 158 -17.19 -1.53 27.54
CA GLN A 158 -17.94 -1.60 26.30
C GLN A 158 -17.55 -0.34 25.52
N TYR A 159 -16.42 -0.41 24.82
CA TYR A 159 -16.10 0.53 23.78
C TYR A 159 -17.09 0.19 22.69
N SER A 160 -18.20 0.91 22.67
CA SER A 160 -19.01 0.99 21.46
C SER A 160 -18.04 1.37 20.35
N TYR A 161 -17.87 0.46 19.38
CA TYR A 161 -17.11 0.76 18.19
C TYR A 161 -17.78 1.99 17.54
N VAL A 162 -17.11 3.12 17.64
CA VAL A 162 -17.45 4.30 16.84
C VAL A 162 -16.56 4.18 15.60
N PRO A 163 -17.14 3.96 14.41
CA PRO A 163 -16.38 4.03 13.17
C PRO A 163 -15.61 5.33 13.16
N PHE A 164 -14.30 5.27 12.91
CA PHE A 164 -13.52 6.48 12.76
C PHE A 164 -13.99 7.19 11.48
N GLU A 165 -14.42 8.45 11.58
CA GLU A 165 -14.76 9.24 10.41
C GLU A 165 -13.51 9.36 9.53
N SER A 166 -13.55 8.68 8.38
CA SER A 166 -12.51 8.71 7.36
C SER A 166 -12.99 9.54 6.19
N HIS A 167 -12.18 10.51 5.78
CA HIS A 167 -12.31 11.12 4.46
C HIS A 167 -11.78 10.17 3.41
N ASP A 168 -12.51 10.02 2.32
CA ASP A 168 -12.04 9.25 1.18
C ASP A 168 -11.09 10.09 0.29
N SER A 169 -10.59 9.49 -0.79
CA SER A 169 -9.68 10.20 -1.71
C SER A 169 -10.37 11.37 -2.43
N LEU A 170 -11.69 11.28 -2.64
CA LEU A 170 -12.48 12.28 -3.34
C LEU A 170 -12.72 13.49 -2.45
N ASP A 171 -12.99 13.28 -1.16
CA ASP A 171 -13.13 14.34 -0.14
C ASP A 171 -11.85 15.18 -0.06
N VAL A 172 -10.69 14.52 -0.04
CA VAL A 172 -9.38 15.19 -0.06
C VAL A 172 -9.18 15.97 -1.37
N THR A 173 -9.56 15.39 -2.51
CA THR A 173 -9.46 16.05 -3.83
C THR A 173 -10.34 17.30 -3.89
N ASN A 174 -11.58 17.21 -3.39
CA ASN A 174 -12.53 18.32 -3.33
C ASN A 174 -12.03 19.45 -2.42
N HIS A 175 -11.42 19.09 -1.29
CA HIS A 175 -10.81 20.08 -0.40
C HIS A 175 -9.65 20.82 -1.07
N ILE A 176 -8.76 20.09 -1.76
CA ILE A 176 -7.66 20.70 -2.53
C ILE A 176 -8.21 21.61 -3.64
N ALA A 177 -9.25 21.18 -4.36
CA ALA A 177 -9.90 21.97 -5.40
C ALA A 177 -10.46 23.29 -4.84
N SER A 178 -11.13 23.23 -3.68
CA SER A 178 -11.65 24.42 -2.98
C SER A 178 -10.52 25.39 -2.63
N LEU A 179 -9.40 24.90 -2.10
CA LEU A 179 -8.25 25.75 -1.77
C LEU A 179 -7.66 26.41 -3.02
N PHE A 180 -7.52 25.67 -4.13
CA PHE A 180 -7.05 26.25 -5.39
C PHE A 180 -8.01 27.28 -5.97
N GLY A 181 -9.32 27.03 -5.91
CA GLY A 181 -10.33 28.00 -6.37
C GLY A 181 -10.24 29.36 -5.68
N GLU A 182 -9.68 29.40 -4.47
CA GLU A 182 -9.46 30.65 -3.73
C GLU A 182 -8.07 31.29 -3.95
N ILE A 183 -7.13 30.59 -4.55
CA ILE A 183 -5.72 31.00 -4.68
C ILE A 183 -5.34 31.35 -6.12
N LEU A 184 -5.93 30.65 -7.10
CA LEU A 184 -5.59 30.83 -8.51
C LEU A 184 -6.12 32.16 -9.04
N ASP A 185 -5.31 32.84 -9.85
CA ASP A 185 -5.74 34.03 -10.56
C ASP A 185 -6.59 33.62 -11.78
N ALA A 186 -7.86 34.02 -11.81
CA ALA A 186 -8.79 33.65 -12.88
C ALA A 186 -8.37 34.13 -14.29
N THR A 187 -7.47 35.11 -14.37
CA THR A 187 -6.98 35.64 -15.65
C THR A 187 -5.72 34.95 -16.15
N ASP A 188 -4.85 34.54 -15.23
CA ASP A 188 -3.50 34.07 -15.56
C ASP A 188 -3.34 32.55 -15.33
N ASP A 189 -4.10 31.94 -14.42
CA ASP A 189 -3.95 30.55 -14.02
C ASP A 189 -5.17 29.69 -14.44
N ILE A 190 -4.94 28.73 -15.35
CA ILE A 190 -5.99 27.84 -15.85
C ILE A 190 -5.91 26.49 -15.15
N LEU A 191 -7.00 26.06 -14.52
CA LEU A 191 -7.12 24.77 -13.83
C LEU A 191 -7.83 23.73 -14.70
N TYR A 192 -7.20 22.59 -14.92
CA TYR A 192 -7.77 21.43 -15.62
C TYR A 192 -7.91 20.25 -14.66
N GLY A 193 -9.10 19.66 -14.58
CA GLY A 193 -9.33 18.38 -13.89
C GLY A 193 -8.76 17.21 -14.70
N ILE A 194 -7.97 16.34 -14.06
CA ILE A 194 -7.44 15.14 -14.70
C ILE A 194 -8.33 13.95 -14.32
N LYS A 195 -8.86 13.24 -15.32
CA LYS A 195 -9.52 11.95 -15.08
C LYS A 195 -8.48 10.88 -14.75
N GLU A 196 -8.84 9.97 -13.85
CA GLU A 196 -8.02 8.82 -13.50
C GLU A 196 -7.51 8.12 -14.77
N ASN A 197 -6.19 7.94 -14.83
CA ASN A 197 -5.55 7.31 -15.97
C ASN A 197 -4.49 6.31 -15.49
N LYS A 198 -4.18 5.32 -16.33
CA LYS A 198 -3.24 4.24 -15.98
C LYS A 198 -1.77 4.70 -15.92
N HIS A 199 -1.44 5.85 -16.51
CA HIS A 199 -0.06 6.33 -16.62
C HIS A 199 0.38 7.09 -15.38
N ASN A 200 -0.49 7.92 -14.82
CA ASN A 200 -0.33 8.59 -13.54
C ASN A 200 -1.65 8.56 -12.75
N PRO A 201 -1.84 7.53 -11.90
CA PRO A 201 -3.07 7.37 -11.13
C PRO A 201 -3.20 8.38 -9.98
N ASN A 202 -2.13 9.09 -9.62
CA ASN A 202 -2.14 10.05 -8.53
C ASN A 202 -2.44 11.48 -8.99
N ALA A 203 -2.43 11.73 -10.30
CA ALA A 203 -2.65 13.07 -10.86
C ALA A 203 -4.12 13.47 -10.71
N ILE A 204 -4.36 14.59 -10.04
CA ILE A 204 -5.71 15.12 -9.78
C ILE A 204 -6.00 16.39 -10.61
N PHE A 205 -5.04 17.30 -10.72
CA PHE A 205 -5.19 18.54 -11.48
C PHE A 205 -3.95 18.86 -12.31
N LEU A 206 -4.13 19.59 -13.40
CA LEU A 206 -3.08 20.30 -14.11
C LEU A 206 -3.40 21.78 -14.06
N ILE A 207 -2.44 22.60 -13.67
CA ILE A 207 -2.58 24.06 -13.63
C ILE A 207 -1.62 24.62 -14.69
N ASP A 208 -2.10 25.52 -15.55
CA ASP A 208 -1.30 26.19 -16.59
C ASP A 208 -1.12 27.68 -16.27
N PRO A 209 -0.31 28.02 -15.26
CA PRO A 209 -0.16 29.39 -14.82
C PRO A 209 0.68 30.23 -15.78
N ALA A 210 0.26 31.48 -15.98
CA ALA A 210 1.06 32.47 -16.68
C ALA A 210 2.07 33.13 -15.73
N VAL A 211 3.29 33.31 -16.23
CA VAL A 211 4.33 34.11 -15.60
C VAL A 211 4.67 35.26 -16.53
N ARG A 212 4.43 36.49 -16.07
CA ARG A 212 4.74 37.70 -16.83
C ARG A 212 6.15 38.17 -16.47
N HIS A 213 7.03 38.22 -17.46
CA HIS A 213 8.36 38.80 -17.33
C HIS A 213 8.51 39.92 -18.36
N ASN A 214 8.56 41.17 -17.88
CA ASN A 214 8.52 42.36 -18.73
C ASN A 214 7.29 42.33 -19.67
N ASP A 215 7.50 42.22 -20.99
CA ASP A 215 6.46 42.15 -22.03
C ASP A 215 6.15 40.72 -22.51
N ILE A 216 6.82 39.70 -21.97
CA ILE A 216 6.68 38.29 -22.41
C ILE A 216 5.89 37.51 -21.36
N SER A 217 4.78 36.90 -21.78
CA SER A 217 4.01 35.95 -20.98
C SER A 217 4.45 34.53 -21.29
N ARG A 218 4.98 33.83 -20.28
CA ARG A 218 5.41 32.43 -20.35
C ARG A 218 4.43 31.55 -19.59
N ARG A 219 4.40 30.25 -19.87
CA ARG A 219 3.55 29.27 -19.15
C ARG A 219 4.43 28.32 -18.37
N GLN A 220 3.97 27.91 -17.20
CA GLN A 220 4.74 27.02 -16.32
C GLN A 220 3.84 25.92 -15.75
N PRO A 221 3.56 24.85 -16.54
CA PRO A 221 2.55 23.86 -16.16
C PRO A 221 2.91 23.17 -14.85
N VAL A 222 1.95 23.11 -13.93
CA VAL A 222 2.08 22.46 -12.62
C VAL A 222 1.11 21.30 -12.54
N LEU A 223 1.65 20.09 -12.46
CA LEU A 223 0.91 18.88 -12.17
C LEU A 223 0.69 18.75 -10.66
N VAL A 224 -0.56 18.56 -10.25
CA VAL A 224 -0.94 18.34 -8.86
C VAL A 224 -1.26 16.86 -8.66
N GLU A 225 -0.56 16.23 -7.73
CA GLU A 225 -0.67 14.80 -7.45
C GLU A 225 -1.04 14.55 -5.99
N GLN A 226 -1.98 13.66 -5.73
CA GLN A 226 -2.32 13.21 -4.37
C GLN A 226 -1.71 11.85 -4.10
N HIS A 227 -1.01 11.72 -2.97
CA HIS A 227 -0.39 10.47 -2.56
C HIS A 227 -0.75 10.10 -1.13
N PHE A 228 -0.73 8.81 -0.85
CA PHE A 228 -0.86 8.26 0.49
C PHE A 228 0.52 7.89 1.07
N SER A 229 0.75 8.20 2.34
CA SER A 229 1.98 7.83 3.05
C SER A 229 1.69 6.87 4.21
N ALA A 230 1.89 5.58 3.97
CA ALA A 230 1.82 4.56 5.03
C ALA A 230 2.85 4.82 6.16
N LYS A 231 4.03 5.34 5.81
CA LYS A 231 5.10 5.62 6.78
C LYS A 231 4.72 6.75 7.73
N PHE A 232 4.16 7.85 7.22
CA PHE A 232 3.71 8.95 8.07
C PHE A 232 2.46 8.58 8.87
N SER A 233 1.54 7.81 8.28
CA SER A 233 0.36 7.29 8.98
C SER A 233 0.72 6.37 10.16
N ALA A 234 1.91 5.76 10.16
CA ALA A 234 2.40 4.98 11.29
C ALA A 234 2.94 5.84 12.46
N LEU A 235 3.26 7.11 12.21
CA LEU A 235 3.86 8.02 13.20
C LEU A 235 2.84 8.93 13.89
N VAL A 236 1.64 9.08 13.33
CA VAL A 236 0.59 9.97 13.85
C VAL A 236 -0.75 9.25 13.92
N LYS A 237 -1.67 9.77 14.75
CA LYS A 237 -3.04 9.28 14.80
C LYS A 237 -3.80 9.78 13.56
N GLY A 238 -4.10 8.89 12.63
CA GLY A 238 -4.89 9.18 11.43
C GLY A 238 -4.21 8.74 10.13
N THR A 239 -4.87 9.02 9.02
CA THR A 239 -4.36 8.72 7.67
C THR A 239 -3.63 9.95 7.14
N VAL A 240 -2.40 9.76 6.66
CA VAL A 240 -1.60 10.86 6.11
C VAL A 240 -1.55 10.75 4.60
N TYR A 241 -2.12 11.77 3.95
CA TYR A 241 -1.91 12.05 2.54
C TYR A 241 -0.88 13.15 2.39
N TYR A 242 -0.38 13.35 1.18
CA TYR A 242 0.37 14.54 0.82
C TYR A 242 0.05 14.89 -0.62
N VAL A 243 0.04 16.20 -0.90
CA VAL A 243 -0.12 16.73 -2.24
C VAL A 243 1.24 17.16 -2.76
N SER A 244 1.56 16.75 -3.99
CA SER A 244 2.79 17.12 -4.68
C SER A 244 2.45 18.07 -5.81
N PHE A 245 3.21 19.17 -5.91
CA PHE A 245 3.17 20.07 -7.05
C PHE A 245 4.44 19.83 -7.86
N THR A 246 4.27 19.43 -9.11
CA THR A 246 5.35 19.01 -9.99
C THR A 246 5.34 19.85 -11.27
N SER A 247 6.42 20.59 -11.53
CA SER A 247 6.59 21.38 -12.75
C SER A 247 7.71 20.77 -13.60
N PRO A 248 7.46 20.39 -14.88
CA PRO A 248 8.49 19.87 -15.76
C PRO A 248 9.50 20.97 -16.11
N LEU A 249 10.76 20.60 -16.28
CA LEU A 249 11.84 21.56 -16.61
C LEU A 249 12.61 21.14 -17.86
N ALA A 250 13.04 19.88 -17.96
CA ALA A 250 13.85 19.42 -19.09
C ALA A 250 13.79 17.91 -19.29
N SER A 251 13.94 17.48 -20.55
CA SER A 251 14.23 16.09 -20.91
C SER A 251 15.74 15.82 -20.84
N LYS A 252 16.13 14.55 -20.81
CA LYS A 252 17.55 14.16 -20.82
C LYS A 252 18.26 14.63 -22.09
N GLU A 253 17.54 14.60 -23.22
CA GLU A 253 18.03 15.09 -24.51
C GLU A 253 18.28 16.61 -24.50
N ASN A 254 17.33 17.40 -23.98
CA ASN A 254 17.48 18.86 -23.91
C ASN A 254 18.68 19.27 -23.06
N LEU A 255 18.96 18.54 -21.97
CA LEU A 255 20.12 18.78 -21.11
C LEU A 255 21.43 18.43 -21.84
N ASN A 256 21.49 17.29 -22.53
CA ASN A 256 22.69 16.88 -23.26
C ASN A 256 23.02 17.83 -24.43
N ASN A 257 22.01 18.34 -25.11
CA ASN A 257 22.16 19.28 -26.23
C ASN A 257 22.64 20.67 -25.78
N SER A 258 22.56 21.00 -24.48
CA SER A 258 22.99 22.29 -23.94
C SER A 258 24.51 22.43 -23.80
N GLY A 259 25.27 21.33 -23.87
CA GLY A 259 26.74 21.29 -23.96
C GLY A 259 27.50 21.69 -22.68
N GLY A 260 28.59 20.96 -22.36
CA GLY A 260 29.50 21.26 -21.24
C GLY A 260 29.23 20.48 -19.94
N ASP A 261 29.93 20.85 -18.86
CA ASP A 261 29.72 20.34 -17.49
C ASP A 261 28.39 20.86 -16.90
N TYR A 262 27.29 20.38 -17.49
CA TYR A 262 25.93 20.82 -17.21
C TYR A 262 25.55 20.60 -15.73
N GLU A 263 26.12 19.59 -15.08
CA GLU A 263 25.87 19.28 -13.67
C GLU A 263 26.33 20.44 -12.77
N SER A 264 27.56 20.92 -12.94
CA SER A 264 28.10 22.05 -12.17
C SER A 264 27.27 23.33 -12.36
N HIS A 265 26.83 23.61 -13.59
CA HIS A 265 25.97 24.76 -13.89
C HIS A 265 24.58 24.62 -13.25
N LEU A 266 23.96 23.43 -13.36
CA LEU A 266 22.66 23.10 -12.78
C LEU A 266 22.69 23.28 -11.25
N PHE A 267 23.70 22.72 -10.57
CA PHE A 267 23.85 22.86 -9.13
C PHE A 267 24.03 24.32 -8.68
N SER A 268 24.82 25.10 -9.43
CA SER A 268 25.03 26.53 -9.13
C SER A 268 23.74 27.34 -9.27
N LEU A 269 23.00 27.11 -10.37
CA LEU A 269 21.72 27.77 -10.64
C LEU A 269 20.67 27.39 -9.60
N ALA A 270 20.54 26.08 -9.32
CA ALA A 270 19.66 25.55 -8.30
C ALA A 270 19.91 26.20 -6.94
N LYS A 271 21.18 26.27 -6.52
CA LYS A 271 21.57 26.86 -5.24
C LYS A 271 21.23 28.34 -5.14
N LYS A 272 21.32 29.09 -6.26
CA LYS A 272 20.97 30.52 -6.30
C LYS A 272 19.46 30.72 -6.16
N ILE A 273 18.65 29.94 -6.87
CA ILE A 273 17.19 30.13 -6.91
C ILE A 273 16.52 29.55 -5.65
N THR A 274 17.02 28.41 -5.13
CA THR A 274 16.51 27.78 -3.89
C THR A 274 16.61 28.72 -2.67
N ARG A 275 17.56 29.67 -2.66
CA ARG A 275 17.62 30.71 -1.61
C ARG A 275 16.38 31.60 -1.57
N ARG A 276 15.72 31.82 -2.71
CA ARG A 276 14.50 32.62 -2.83
C ARG A 276 13.24 31.75 -2.74
N CYS A 277 13.34 30.48 -3.16
CA CYS A 277 12.25 29.51 -3.14
C CYS A 277 12.66 28.25 -2.34
N PRO A 278 12.72 28.33 -1.00
CA PRO A 278 13.26 27.25 -0.16
C PRO A 278 12.38 25.99 -0.12
N LEU A 279 11.10 26.07 -0.49
CA LEU A 279 10.20 24.92 -0.49
C LEU A 279 10.41 24.00 -1.71
N VAL A 280 10.95 24.56 -2.79
CA VAL A 280 11.08 23.86 -4.08
C VAL A 280 12.34 23.00 -4.10
N ARG A 281 12.17 21.76 -4.53
CA ARG A 281 13.27 20.82 -4.75
C ARG A 281 13.37 20.47 -6.22
N ILE A 282 14.59 20.23 -6.68
CA ILE A 282 14.85 19.67 -8.01
C ILE A 282 14.94 18.16 -7.88
N VAL A 283 14.31 17.45 -8.80
CA VAL A 283 14.31 15.99 -8.85
C VAL A 283 14.73 15.53 -10.24
N ILE A 284 15.59 14.51 -10.27
CA ILE A 284 15.96 13.77 -11.48
C ILE A 284 15.25 12.42 -11.44
N ASN A 285 14.46 12.13 -12.48
CA ASN A 285 13.73 10.89 -12.64
C ASN A 285 14.30 10.09 -13.82
N GLU A 286 15.17 9.12 -13.53
CA GLU A 286 15.80 8.27 -14.55
C GLU A 286 14.81 7.38 -15.32
N ASP A 287 13.58 7.20 -14.84
CA ASP A 287 12.55 6.44 -15.56
C ASP A 287 11.82 7.29 -16.62
N ALA A 288 11.99 8.62 -16.60
CA ALA A 288 11.30 9.58 -17.46
C ALA A 288 12.21 10.22 -18.54
N GLN A 289 13.21 9.51 -19.04
CA GLN A 289 14.31 10.06 -19.86
C GLN A 289 13.86 10.83 -21.11
N TYR A 290 12.76 10.38 -21.75
CA TYR A 290 12.21 10.97 -22.97
C TYR A 290 11.12 12.03 -22.71
N SER A 291 10.88 12.37 -21.44
CA SER A 291 9.86 13.33 -21.02
C SER A 291 10.50 14.55 -20.38
N HIS A 292 9.84 15.70 -20.47
CA HIS A 292 10.25 16.92 -19.74
C HIS A 292 10.14 16.79 -18.22
N PHE A 293 9.60 15.66 -17.72
CA PHE A 293 9.64 15.26 -16.32
C PHE A 293 10.94 14.55 -15.91
N TYR A 294 11.91 14.34 -16.82
CA TYR A 294 13.24 13.82 -16.45
C TYR A 294 13.88 14.72 -15.38
N LEU A 295 13.93 16.03 -15.64
CA LEU A 295 14.27 17.04 -14.65
C LEU A 295 13.02 17.85 -14.34
N HIS A 296 12.60 17.87 -13.08
CA HIS A 296 11.41 18.62 -12.65
C HIS A 296 11.61 19.29 -11.29
N ALA A 297 10.88 20.37 -11.08
CA ALA A 297 10.75 21.02 -9.77
C ALA A 297 9.56 20.42 -9.02
N ARG A 298 9.71 20.21 -7.72
CA ARG A 298 8.70 19.57 -6.88
C ARG A 298 8.57 20.24 -5.51
N VAL A 299 7.35 20.35 -5.02
CA VAL A 299 7.01 20.70 -3.63
C VAL A 299 6.03 19.67 -3.08
N ASP A 300 6.26 19.17 -1.87
CA ASP A 300 5.35 18.24 -1.20
C ASP A 300 4.77 18.89 0.05
N LEU A 301 3.44 18.87 0.19
CA LEU A 301 2.71 19.40 1.36
C LEU A 301 1.86 18.29 2.00
N PRO A 302 2.01 18.01 3.30
CA PRO A 302 1.26 16.95 3.96
C PRO A 302 -0.19 17.36 4.25
N ILE A 303 -1.10 16.40 4.21
CA ILE A 303 -2.52 16.54 4.55
C ILE A 303 -2.85 15.44 5.56
N PHE A 304 -3.25 15.85 6.77
CA PHE A 304 -3.53 14.93 7.86
C PHE A 304 -5.04 14.75 7.99
N VAL A 305 -5.48 13.51 7.86
CA VAL A 305 -6.88 13.10 7.99
C VAL A 305 -7.08 12.49 9.37
N GLY A 306 -7.77 13.20 10.24
CA GLY A 306 -8.00 12.77 11.62
C GLY A 306 -9.31 13.30 12.20
N SER A 307 -10.08 12.42 12.84
CA SER A 307 -11.32 12.74 13.56
C SER A 307 -12.36 13.48 12.69
N GLY A 308 -12.48 13.13 11.41
CA GLY A 308 -13.40 13.82 10.49
C GLY A 308 -12.91 15.17 9.97
N TYR A 309 -11.66 15.58 10.25
CA TYR A 309 -11.11 16.85 9.75
C TYR A 309 -9.91 16.64 8.82
N LEU A 310 -9.82 17.49 7.80
CA LEU A 310 -8.63 17.69 6.97
C LEU A 310 -7.81 18.83 7.60
N SER A 311 -6.59 18.52 8.01
CA SER A 311 -5.73 19.44 8.77
C SER A 311 -4.32 19.52 8.19
N MET A 312 -3.56 20.53 8.62
CA MET A 312 -2.15 20.79 8.27
C MET A 312 -1.87 21.20 6.82
N LEU A 313 -2.89 21.48 6.03
CA LEU A 313 -2.77 22.18 4.76
C LEU A 313 -3.58 23.47 4.82
N SER A 314 -2.89 24.59 5.04
CA SER A 314 -3.54 25.91 4.99
C SER A 314 -3.51 26.50 3.59
N LYS A 315 -4.47 27.39 3.31
CA LYS A 315 -4.50 28.22 2.10
C LYS A 315 -3.18 28.97 1.89
N ASN A 316 -2.59 29.50 2.95
CA ASN A 316 -1.35 30.28 2.87
C ASN A 316 -0.16 29.40 2.49
N GLU A 317 -0.03 28.20 3.08
CA GLU A 317 1.03 27.27 2.72
C GLU A 317 0.91 26.81 1.27
N LEU A 318 -0.32 26.52 0.83
CA LEU A 318 -0.59 26.13 -0.55
C LEU A 318 -0.22 27.25 -1.53
N ASN A 319 -0.63 28.49 -1.25
CA ASN A 319 -0.31 29.64 -2.09
C ASN A 319 1.20 29.91 -2.12
N ILE A 320 1.88 29.90 -0.97
CA ILE A 320 3.34 30.11 -0.90
C ILE A 320 4.07 29.04 -1.70
N ALA A 321 3.69 27.76 -1.55
CA ALA A 321 4.28 26.66 -2.30
C ALA A 321 4.05 26.81 -3.81
N PHE A 322 2.82 27.13 -4.22
CA PHE A 322 2.46 27.30 -5.62
C PHE A 322 3.21 28.47 -6.27
N GLN A 323 3.24 29.64 -5.63
CA GLN A 323 3.96 30.82 -6.14
C GLN A 323 5.47 30.59 -6.18
N GLN A 324 6.06 29.95 -5.16
CA GLN A 324 7.48 29.61 -5.18
C GLN A 324 7.80 28.64 -6.31
N LEU A 325 6.96 27.61 -6.53
CA LEU A 325 7.16 26.67 -7.63
C LEU A 325 7.07 27.39 -8.99
N LYS A 326 6.05 28.23 -9.18
CA LYS A 326 5.87 29.03 -10.40
C LYS A 326 7.11 29.89 -10.72
N VAL A 327 7.58 30.66 -9.74
CA VAL A 327 8.75 31.53 -9.89
C VAL A 327 10.03 30.73 -10.07
N PHE A 328 10.17 29.61 -9.36
CA PHE A 328 11.33 28.74 -9.47
C PHE A 328 11.43 28.15 -10.87
N SER A 329 10.36 27.55 -11.38
CA SER A 329 10.36 26.88 -12.69
C SER A 329 10.69 27.86 -13.81
N ASP A 330 10.08 29.06 -13.81
CA ASP A 330 10.36 30.08 -14.82
C ASP A 330 11.82 30.55 -14.78
N GLN A 331 12.33 30.93 -13.61
CA GLN A 331 13.71 31.41 -13.47
C GLN A 331 14.75 30.32 -13.80
N PHE A 332 14.43 29.07 -13.46
CA PHE A 332 15.31 27.95 -13.69
C PHE A 332 15.33 27.55 -15.17
N GLU A 333 14.17 27.50 -15.83
CA GLU A 333 14.06 27.26 -17.28
C GLU A 333 14.74 28.37 -18.08
N LEU A 334 14.49 29.64 -17.73
CA LEU A 334 15.11 30.80 -18.37
C LEU A 334 16.64 30.81 -18.16
N GLY A 335 17.10 30.39 -16.98
CA GLY A 335 18.53 30.25 -16.69
C GLY A 335 19.21 29.11 -17.45
N LEU A 336 18.50 28.01 -17.72
CA LEU A 336 19.05 26.86 -18.45
C LEU A 336 19.03 27.02 -19.97
N PHE A 337 17.94 27.58 -20.51
CA PHE A 337 17.69 27.61 -21.96
C PHE A 337 17.69 29.01 -22.56
N GLU A 338 18.02 30.06 -21.78
CA GLU A 338 18.04 31.46 -22.22
C GLU A 338 16.72 31.91 -22.87
N GLY A 339 15.60 31.33 -22.42
CA GLY A 339 14.26 31.61 -22.94
C GLY A 339 13.90 30.92 -24.27
N LYS A 340 14.74 30.03 -24.80
CA LYS A 340 14.46 29.24 -26.02
C LYS A 340 13.40 28.15 -25.83
N GLN A 341 13.11 27.80 -24.59
CA GLN A 341 12.04 26.87 -24.20
C GLN A 341 10.93 27.65 -23.49
N ASP A 342 9.68 27.28 -23.76
CA ASP A 342 8.48 27.68 -23.00
C ASP A 342 7.55 26.46 -23.00
N LEU A 343 7.54 25.71 -21.90
CA LEU A 343 6.72 24.52 -21.78
C LEU A 343 5.26 24.92 -21.59
N THR A 344 4.38 24.39 -22.44
CA THR A 344 2.94 24.66 -22.35
C THR A 344 2.15 23.36 -22.24
N VAL A 345 0.93 23.44 -21.72
CA VAL A 345 0.02 22.29 -21.66
C VAL A 345 -0.29 21.77 -23.09
N PRO A 346 -0.31 20.44 -23.30
CA PRO A 346 -0.63 19.82 -24.58
C PRO A 346 -1.96 20.31 -25.18
N GLN A 347 -2.02 20.50 -26.49
CA GLN A 347 -3.23 21.00 -27.19
C GLN A 347 -4.49 20.16 -26.95
N SER A 348 -4.36 18.84 -26.72
CA SER A 348 -5.49 17.96 -26.44
C SER A 348 -6.26 18.32 -25.17
N LEU A 349 -5.58 18.85 -24.15
CA LEU A 349 -6.21 19.31 -22.89
C LEU A 349 -6.82 20.70 -23.03
N LYS A 350 -6.26 21.56 -23.89
CA LYS A 350 -6.81 22.89 -24.22
C LYS A 350 -8.15 22.80 -24.98
N ILE A 351 -8.35 21.75 -25.78
CA ILE A 351 -9.60 21.52 -26.52
C ILE A 351 -10.77 21.14 -25.58
N LEU A 352 -10.52 20.32 -24.56
CA LEU A 352 -11.51 19.90 -23.56
C LEU A 352 -12.07 21.08 -22.75
N GLU A 353 -11.25 22.07 -22.42
CA GLU A 353 -11.69 23.30 -21.75
C GLU A 353 -12.59 24.16 -22.66
N THR A 354 -12.28 24.21 -23.97
CA THR A 354 -13.05 25.00 -24.95
C THR A 354 -14.44 24.40 -25.18
N GLU A 355 -14.57 23.06 -25.13
CA GLU A 355 -15.86 22.37 -25.22
C GLU A 355 -16.70 22.53 -23.94
N LEU A 356 -16.08 22.51 -22.76
CA LEU A 356 -16.77 22.72 -21.48
C LEU A 356 -17.30 24.16 -21.35
N LYS A 357 -16.51 25.18 -21.68
CA LYS A 357 -16.96 26.58 -21.67
C LYS A 357 -18.09 26.84 -22.67
N ARG A 358 -18.08 26.18 -23.83
CA ARG A 358 -19.19 26.25 -24.80
C ARG A 358 -20.48 25.59 -24.32
N SER A 359 -20.42 24.63 -23.40
CA SER A 359 -21.61 23.96 -22.85
C SER A 359 -22.27 24.72 -21.71
N GLU A 360 -21.58 25.68 -21.09
CA GLU A 360 -22.14 26.56 -20.06
C GLU A 360 -22.82 27.82 -20.64
N ASP A 361 -22.61 28.11 -21.93
CA ASP A 361 -23.16 29.27 -22.65
C ASP A 361 -24.45 28.96 -23.48
N PHE A 362 -25.11 27.80 -23.27
CA PHE A 362 -26.36 27.42 -23.95
C PHE A 362 -27.56 27.19 -23.03
#